data_AF-A0A535F6T3-F1
#
_entry.id   AF-A0A535F6T3-F1
#
_cell.length_a   1.000
_cell.length_b   1.000
_cell.length_c   1.000
_cell.angle_alpha   90.00
_cell.angle_beta   90.00
_cell.angle_gamma   90.00
#
_symmetry.space_group_name_H-M   'P 1'
#
loop_
_entity.id
_entity.type
_entity.pdbx_description
1 polymer ?
#
loop_
_entity_poly.entity_id
_entity_poly.type
_entity_poly.pdbx_seq_one_letter_code
_entity_poly.pdbx_strand_id
1 'polypeptide(L)'
;MSKKHLRFRDLWVNQTELGRHFGMSAVAIGKKLQEVGLRTEQKEPSERAKTKGYCRFTPMKDGTPFYLWNKEKVAGLLRESGMSQLSESEVEARNTATMLIELDRQAEEIGTDKLFYFAMDEIKQQDYPLINRYLRELGSSLRLGEEETIAESGTQE
;
A
#
# COMPACT_ATOMS: atom_id res chain seq x y z
N MET A 1 15.64 18.55 -23.74
CA MET A 1 15.25 17.55 -22.72
C MET A 1 14.88 18.30 -21.46
N SER A 2 13.59 18.55 -21.21
CA SER A 2 13.16 19.27 -20.00
C SER A 2 13.35 18.37 -18.79
N LYS A 3 14.20 18.76 -17.82
CA LYS A 3 14.33 18.05 -16.54
C LYS A 3 12.99 18.22 -15.82
N LYS A 4 12.12 17.21 -15.87
CA LYS A 4 10.87 17.16 -15.10
C LYS A 4 11.23 17.48 -13.65
N HIS A 5 10.76 18.61 -13.13
CA HIS A 5 11.07 19.01 -11.76
C HIS A 5 10.31 18.07 -10.82
N LEU A 6 11.03 17.17 -10.14
CA LEU A 6 10.44 16.25 -9.17
C LEU A 6 9.81 17.07 -8.05
N ARG A 7 8.52 16.86 -7.77
CA ARG A 7 7.86 17.60 -6.69
C ARG A 7 8.34 17.05 -5.36
N PHE A 8 8.25 17.89 -4.32
CA PHE A 8 8.63 17.48 -2.97
C PHE A 8 7.95 16.17 -2.52
N ARG A 9 6.65 16.01 -2.82
CA ARG A 9 5.86 14.82 -2.48
C ARG A 9 6.26 13.57 -3.27
N ASP A 10 6.90 13.73 -4.42
CA ASP A 10 7.40 12.61 -5.22
C ASP A 10 8.71 12.05 -4.61
N LEU A 11 9.44 12.89 -3.86
CA LEU A 11 10.73 12.56 -3.25
C LEU A 11 10.63 12.18 -1.77
N TRP A 12 9.74 12.83 -1.02
CA TRP A 12 9.63 12.73 0.43
C TRP A 12 8.27 12.18 0.83
N VAL A 13 8.28 11.00 1.42
CA VAL A 13 7.08 10.23 1.76
C VAL A 13 7.05 9.86 3.24
N ASN A 14 5.87 9.71 3.81
CA ASN A 14 5.76 9.21 5.18
C ASN A 14 6.03 7.69 5.23
N GLN A 15 6.11 7.12 6.44
CA GLN A 15 6.42 5.69 6.60
C GLN A 15 5.37 4.77 5.99
N THR A 16 4.09 5.14 6.06
CA THR A 16 3.00 4.37 5.45
C THR A 16 3.15 4.30 3.94
N GLU A 17 3.38 5.44 3.31
CA GLU A 17 3.57 5.56 1.87
C GLU A 17 4.86 4.87 1.40
N LEU A 18 5.94 4.98 2.17
CA LEU A 18 7.15 4.21 1.91
C LEU A 18 6.85 2.71 1.91
N GLY A 19 6.12 2.20 2.92
CA GLY A 19 5.76 0.80 3.01
C GLY A 19 4.92 0.30 1.83
N ARG A 20 4.01 1.12 1.31
CA ARG A 20 3.18 0.78 0.14
C ARG A 20 4.02 0.40 -1.07
N HIS A 21 5.10 1.12 -1.34
CA HIS A 21 6.01 0.81 -2.46
C HIS A 21 6.75 -0.53 -2.33
N PHE A 22 6.74 -1.16 -1.15
CA PHE A 22 7.33 -2.48 -0.91
C PHE A 22 6.28 -3.54 -0.57
N GLY A 23 4.99 -3.24 -0.70
CA GLY A 23 3.92 -4.15 -0.29
C GLY A 23 3.90 -4.39 1.23
N MET A 24 4.38 -3.44 2.04
CA MET A 24 4.53 -3.59 3.48
C MET A 24 3.60 -2.63 4.24
N SER A 25 3.17 -3.03 5.44
CA SER A 25 2.52 -2.11 6.37
C SER A 25 3.53 -1.10 6.92
N ALA A 26 3.03 0.01 7.48
CA ALA A 26 3.87 0.99 8.16
C ALA A 26 4.72 0.36 9.28
N VAL A 27 4.18 -0.62 10.01
CA VAL A 27 4.91 -1.34 11.06
C VAL A 27 6.02 -2.20 10.47
N ALA A 28 5.71 -2.97 9.43
CA ALA A 28 6.65 -3.90 8.80
C ALA A 28 7.82 -3.17 8.12
N ILE A 29 7.54 -2.12 7.33
CA ILE A 29 8.62 -1.28 6.76
C ILE A 29 9.39 -0.57 7.88
N GLY A 30 8.72 -0.24 8.98
CA GLY A 30 9.35 0.33 10.15
C GLY A 30 10.42 -0.55 10.78
N LYS A 31 10.13 -1.85 10.91
CA LYS A 31 11.09 -2.87 11.35
C LYS A 31 12.25 -3.00 10.37
N LYS A 32 11.96 -2.99 9.06
CA LYS A 32 13.00 -3.03 8.03
C LYS A 32 13.94 -1.84 8.07
N LEU A 33 13.43 -0.64 8.34
CA LEU A 33 14.26 0.54 8.56
C LEU A 33 15.18 0.39 9.79
N GLN A 34 14.76 -0.33 10.84
CA GLN A 34 15.65 -0.65 11.97
C GLN A 34 16.74 -1.62 11.55
N GLU A 35 16.39 -2.70 10.83
CA GLU A 35 17.34 -3.70 10.34
C GLU A 35 18.45 -3.09 9.45
N VAL A 36 18.13 -2.09 8.62
CA VAL A 36 19.12 -1.38 7.79
C VAL A 36 19.79 -0.19 8.49
N GLY A 37 19.54 0.01 9.79
CA GLY A 37 20.17 1.03 10.62
C GLY A 37 19.67 2.46 10.38
N LEU A 38 18.51 2.63 9.76
CA LEU A 38 17.86 3.93 9.56
C LEU A 38 16.91 4.31 10.71
N ARG A 39 16.54 3.36 11.57
CA ARG A 39 15.75 3.61 12.79
C ARG A 39 16.38 2.99 14.03
N THR A 40 16.13 3.61 15.17
CA THR A 40 16.49 3.12 16.50
C THR A 40 15.43 2.14 17.02
N GLU A 41 15.74 1.43 18.11
CA GLU A 41 14.78 0.58 18.82
C GLU A 41 13.58 1.37 19.34
N GLN A 42 13.80 2.64 19.72
CA GLN A 42 12.77 3.60 20.15
C GLN A 42 11.94 4.14 18.98
N LYS A 43 12.06 3.55 17.78
CA LYS A 43 11.26 3.86 16.59
C LYS A 43 11.56 5.25 16.01
N GLU A 44 12.62 5.92 16.43
CA GLU A 44 13.05 7.20 15.88
C GLU A 44 14.02 7.02 14.71
N PRO A 45 14.15 7.99 13.79
CA PRO A 45 15.20 7.97 12.79
C PRO A 45 16.59 8.03 13.43
N SER A 46 17.52 7.20 12.96
CA SER A 46 18.91 7.21 13.44
C SER A 46 19.66 8.48 13.03
N GLU A 47 20.77 8.78 13.69
CA GLU A 47 21.65 9.90 13.29
C GLU A 47 22.17 9.72 11.85
N ARG A 48 22.41 8.47 11.42
CA ARG A 48 22.72 8.15 10.02
C ARG A 48 21.59 8.60 9.09
N ALA A 49 20.34 8.33 9.45
CA ALA A 49 19.19 8.69 8.62
C ALA A 49 19.07 10.22 8.47
N LYS A 50 19.27 10.96 9.56
CA LYS A 50 19.23 12.43 9.59
C LYS A 50 20.37 13.06 8.78
N THR A 51 21.61 12.64 9.06
CA THR A 51 22.82 13.26 8.48
C THR A 51 23.06 12.92 7.01
N LYS A 52 22.74 11.70 6.57
CA LYS A 52 22.90 11.26 5.17
C LYS A 52 21.70 11.61 4.29
N GLY A 53 20.69 12.28 4.86
CA GLY A 53 19.50 12.74 4.15
C GLY A 53 18.58 11.61 3.69
N TYR A 54 18.48 10.53 4.46
CA TYR A 54 17.42 9.52 4.30
C TYR A 54 16.11 9.96 4.94
N CYS A 55 16.20 10.78 5.99
CA CYS A 55 15.06 11.27 6.75
C CYS A 55 15.11 12.79 6.88
N ARG A 56 13.94 13.43 6.91
CA ARG A 56 13.75 14.81 7.31
C ARG A 56 12.68 14.90 8.38
N PHE A 57 12.93 15.77 9.34
CA PHE A 57 11.95 16.16 10.35
C PHE A 57 11.04 17.26 9.78
N THR A 58 9.76 17.18 10.11
CA THR A 58 8.79 18.24 9.90
C THR A 58 7.94 18.30 11.17
N PRO A 59 7.92 19.43 11.90
CA PRO A 59 7.07 19.54 13.08
C PRO A 59 5.61 19.61 12.63
N MET A 60 4.73 18.87 13.31
CA MET A 60 3.29 19.10 13.21
C MET A 60 2.88 20.37 13.97
N LYS A 61 1.65 20.85 13.74
CA LYS A 61 1.12 22.07 14.38
C LYS A 61 1.09 21.98 15.92
N ASP A 62 0.97 20.76 16.44
CA ASP A 62 0.94 20.42 17.87
C ASP A 62 2.34 20.13 18.45
N GLY A 63 3.40 20.25 17.64
CA GLY A 63 4.77 19.92 18.05
C GLY A 63 5.12 18.43 17.93
N THR A 64 4.18 17.57 17.53
CA THR A 64 4.45 16.14 17.32
C THR A 64 5.49 15.96 16.23
N PRO A 65 6.55 15.15 16.46
CA PRO A 65 7.53 14.85 15.43
C PRO A 65 6.92 14.09 14.26
N PHE A 66 7.04 14.64 13.06
CA PHE A 66 6.72 13.93 11.84
C PHE A 66 7.98 13.74 11.00
N TYR A 67 8.17 12.52 10.50
CA TYR A 67 9.36 12.13 9.77
C TYR A 67 8.99 11.74 8.34
N LEU A 68 9.68 12.35 7.39
CA LEU A 68 9.59 12.05 5.98
C LEU A 68 10.85 11.33 5.51
N TRP A 69 10.66 10.28 4.74
CA TRP A 69 11.70 9.43 4.19
C TRP A 69 11.96 9.79 2.73
N ASN A 70 13.23 9.86 2.35
CA ASN A 70 13.63 10.03 0.95
C ASN A 70 13.39 8.72 0.21
N LYS A 71 12.41 8.71 -0.69
CA LYS A 71 11.92 7.50 -1.37
C LYS A 71 13.04 6.75 -2.09
N GLU A 72 13.81 7.43 -2.95
CA GLU A 72 14.84 6.79 -3.77
C GLU A 72 16.03 6.28 -2.93
N LYS A 73 16.52 7.08 -1.98
CA LYS A 73 17.65 6.68 -1.13
C LYS A 73 17.31 5.48 -0.26
N VAL A 74 16.15 5.52 0.38
CA VAL A 74 15.69 4.40 1.21
C VAL A 74 15.44 3.17 0.34
N ALA A 75 14.85 3.34 -0.84
CA ALA A 75 14.65 2.22 -1.77
C ALA A 75 15.97 1.63 -2.27
N GLY A 76 17.02 2.42 -2.48
CA GLY A 76 18.36 1.92 -2.76
C GLY A 76 18.87 1.00 -1.66
N LEU A 77 18.80 1.47 -0.41
CA LEU A 77 19.28 0.70 0.75
C LEU A 77 18.45 -0.58 1.00
N LEU A 78 17.13 -0.53 0.81
CA LEU A 78 16.27 -1.71 0.95
C LEU A 78 16.48 -2.72 -0.18
N ARG A 79 16.83 -2.27 -1.40
CA ARG A 79 17.23 -3.17 -2.48
C ARG A 79 18.55 -3.87 -2.18
N GLU A 80 19.50 -3.16 -1.59
CA GLU A 80 20.76 -3.76 -1.12
C GLU A 80 20.54 -4.82 -0.02
N SER A 81 19.44 -4.74 0.74
CA SER A 81 19.05 -5.77 1.71
C SER A 81 18.17 -6.89 1.12
N GLY A 82 18.02 -6.93 -0.21
CA GLY A 82 17.31 -7.99 -0.93
C GLY A 82 15.82 -7.73 -1.18
N MET A 83 15.31 -6.52 -0.92
CA MET A 83 13.90 -6.21 -1.21
C MET A 83 13.69 -5.77 -2.65
N SER A 84 12.56 -6.18 -3.20
CA SER A 84 12.06 -5.66 -4.46
C SER A 84 11.00 -4.59 -4.22
N GLN A 85 11.08 -3.50 -4.95
CA GLN A 85 10.05 -2.46 -4.95
C GLN A 85 8.96 -2.88 -5.94
N LEU A 86 7.70 -2.65 -5.57
CA LEU A 86 6.54 -2.86 -6.44
C LEU A 86 6.51 -1.79 -7.54
N SER A 87 6.01 -2.19 -8.72
CA SER A 87 5.62 -1.22 -9.75
C SER A 87 4.44 -0.35 -9.29
N GLU A 88 4.15 0.75 -10.00
CA GLU A 88 2.96 1.57 -9.72
C GLU A 88 1.66 0.76 -9.86
N SER A 89 1.55 -0.05 -10.92
CA SER A 89 0.39 -0.93 -11.13
C SER A 89 0.24 -1.98 -10.03
N GLU A 90 1.34 -2.50 -9.49
CA GLU A 90 1.33 -3.44 -8.37
C GLU A 90 0.87 -2.77 -7.07
N VAL A 91 1.32 -1.54 -6.81
CA VAL A 91 0.84 -0.75 -5.67
C VAL A 91 -0.65 -0.48 -5.77
N GLU A 92 -1.13 -0.05 -6.94
CA GLU A 92 -2.54 0.22 -7.19
C GLU A 92 -3.39 -1.04 -7.02
N ALA A 93 -3.04 -2.15 -7.68
CA ALA A 93 -3.78 -3.39 -7.59
C ALA A 93 -3.85 -3.94 -6.15
N ARG A 94 -2.76 -3.84 -5.39
CA ARG A 94 -2.72 -4.26 -3.99
C ARG A 94 -3.58 -3.37 -3.09
N ASN A 95 -3.56 -2.06 -3.33
CA ASN A 95 -4.43 -1.12 -2.61
C ASN A 95 -5.90 -1.41 -2.88
N THR A 96 -6.27 -1.64 -4.15
CA THR A 96 -7.62 -2.02 -4.55
C THR A 96 -8.03 -3.34 -3.89
N ALA A 97 -7.18 -4.37 -3.92
CA ALA A 97 -7.44 -5.63 -3.23
C ALA A 97 -7.68 -5.43 -1.72
N THR A 98 -6.87 -4.60 -1.06
CA THR A 98 -7.02 -4.31 0.37
C THR A 98 -8.33 -3.58 0.68
N MET A 99 -8.71 -2.62 -0.17
CA MET A 99 -9.97 -1.90 -0.06
C MET A 99 -11.18 -2.82 -0.23
N LEU A 100 -11.16 -3.69 -1.25
CA LEU A 100 -12.25 -4.65 -1.50
C LEU A 100 -12.44 -5.61 -0.33
N ILE A 101 -11.35 -6.15 0.24
CA ILE A 101 -11.42 -7.02 1.43
C ILE A 101 -12.09 -6.32 2.61
N GLU A 102 -11.76 -5.04 2.82
CA GLU A 102 -12.34 -4.28 3.92
C GLU A 102 -13.82 -3.95 3.68
N LEU A 103 -14.20 -3.64 2.44
CA LEU A 103 -15.58 -3.39 2.07
C LEU A 103 -16.44 -4.65 2.15
N ASP A 104 -15.92 -5.79 1.72
CA ASP A 104 -16.56 -7.11 1.82
C ASP A 104 -16.84 -7.48 3.28
N ARG A 105 -15.82 -7.38 4.14
CA ARG A 105 -15.98 -7.56 5.60
C ARG A 105 -17.05 -6.65 6.20
N GLN A 106 -17.09 -5.38 5.80
CA GLN A 106 -18.11 -4.43 6.27
C GLN A 106 -19.51 -4.76 5.73
N ALA A 107 -19.62 -5.27 4.51
CA ALA A 107 -20.89 -5.72 3.95
C ALA A 107 -21.43 -6.92 4.74
N GLU A 108 -20.59 -7.89 5.11
CA GLU A 108 -20.97 -9.02 5.96
C GLU A 108 -21.40 -8.57 7.37
N GLU A 109 -20.67 -7.64 7.99
CA GLU A 109 -20.93 -7.22 9.39
C GLU A 109 -22.10 -6.25 9.54
N ILE A 110 -22.27 -5.32 8.59
CA ILE A 110 -23.18 -4.16 8.72
C ILE A 110 -24.29 -4.21 7.67
N GLY A 111 -24.25 -5.16 6.72
CA GLY A 111 -25.21 -5.27 5.62
C GLY A 111 -25.12 -4.12 4.62
N THR A 112 -23.98 -3.41 4.57
CA THR A 112 -23.77 -2.30 3.64
C THR A 112 -22.97 -2.75 2.42
N ASP A 113 -23.68 -3.33 1.47
CA ASP A 113 -23.16 -3.89 0.21
C ASP A 113 -22.96 -2.84 -0.90
N LYS A 114 -23.69 -1.73 -0.86
CA LYS A 114 -23.66 -0.70 -1.91
C LYS A 114 -22.27 -0.16 -2.21
N LEU A 115 -21.47 0.15 -1.18
CA LEU A 115 -20.11 0.66 -1.37
C LEU A 115 -19.20 -0.37 -2.01
N PHE A 116 -19.38 -1.65 -1.67
CA PHE A 116 -18.67 -2.75 -2.30
C PHE A 116 -19.01 -2.84 -3.79
N TYR A 117 -20.29 -2.83 -4.15
CA TYR A 117 -20.72 -2.86 -5.56
C TYR A 117 -20.23 -1.66 -6.37
N PHE A 118 -20.34 -0.44 -5.83
CA PHE A 118 -19.81 0.76 -6.50
C PHE A 118 -18.30 0.66 -6.72
N ALA A 119 -17.55 0.18 -5.72
CA ALA A 119 -16.12 -0.01 -5.86
C ALA A 119 -15.77 -1.04 -6.94
N MET A 120 -16.54 -2.13 -7.07
CA MET A 120 -16.31 -3.13 -8.12
C MET A 120 -16.57 -2.58 -9.53
N ASP A 121 -17.62 -1.77 -9.71
CA ASP A 121 -18.01 -1.21 -11.01
C ASP A 121 -16.95 -0.23 -11.57
N GLU A 122 -16.20 0.43 -10.69
CA GLU A 122 -15.10 1.33 -11.09
C GLU A 122 -13.83 0.59 -11.56
N ILE A 123 -13.70 -0.72 -11.28
CA ILE A 123 -12.49 -1.47 -11.62
C ILE A 123 -12.56 -1.93 -13.07
N LYS A 124 -11.54 -1.55 -13.85
CA LYS A 124 -11.41 -1.97 -15.25
C LYS A 124 -11.08 -3.46 -15.32
N GLN A 125 -11.76 -4.18 -16.20
CA GLN A 125 -11.55 -5.62 -16.41
C GLN A 125 -10.09 -6.02 -16.69
N GLN A 126 -9.33 -5.15 -17.38
CA GLN A 126 -7.91 -5.37 -17.64
C GLN A 126 -7.05 -5.49 -16.37
N ASP A 127 -7.50 -4.93 -15.25
CA ASP A 127 -6.77 -4.91 -13.98
C ASP A 127 -7.14 -6.10 -13.07
N TYR A 128 -8.22 -6.83 -13.40
CA TYR A 128 -8.70 -7.97 -12.61
C TYR A 128 -7.63 -9.03 -12.34
N PRO A 129 -6.79 -9.47 -13.32
CA PRO A 129 -5.81 -10.52 -13.05
C PRO A 129 -4.80 -10.13 -11.95
N LEU A 130 -4.36 -8.87 -11.94
CA LEU A 130 -3.39 -8.39 -10.97
C LEU A 130 -4.03 -8.19 -9.59
N ILE A 131 -5.26 -7.67 -9.54
CA ILE A 131 -6.01 -7.51 -8.29
C ILE A 131 -6.36 -8.87 -7.69
N ASN A 132 -6.82 -9.84 -8.50
CA ASN A 132 -7.12 -11.21 -8.06
C ASN A 132 -5.88 -11.94 -7.53
N ARG A 133 -4.69 -11.65 -8.07
CA ARG A 133 -3.43 -12.13 -7.49
C ARG A 133 -3.27 -11.64 -6.05
N TYR A 134 -3.43 -10.33 -5.83
CA TYR A 134 -3.27 -9.74 -4.49
C TYR A 134 -4.39 -10.11 -3.52
N LEU A 135 -5.64 -10.25 -3.96
CA LEU A 135 -6.73 -10.76 -3.12
C LEU A 135 -6.36 -12.13 -2.53
N ARG A 136 -5.82 -13.03 -3.37
CA ARG A 136 -5.35 -14.35 -2.93
C ARG A 136 -4.13 -14.27 -2.02
N GLU A 137 -3.12 -13.47 -2.34
CA GLU A 137 -1.92 -13.29 -1.50
C GLU A 137 -2.26 -12.73 -0.12
N LEU A 138 -3.32 -11.91 -0.02
CA LEU A 138 -3.84 -11.36 1.22
C LEU A 138 -4.81 -12.31 1.95
N GLY A 139 -5.05 -13.51 1.40
CA GLY A 139 -5.88 -14.55 2.03
C GLY A 139 -7.39 -14.40 1.81
N SER A 140 -7.83 -13.55 0.87
CA SER A 140 -9.24 -13.37 0.55
C SER A 140 -9.76 -14.37 -0.48
N SER A 141 -11.02 -14.78 -0.28
CA SER A 141 -11.81 -15.58 -1.22
C SER A 141 -12.40 -14.77 -2.37
N LEU A 142 -12.47 -13.44 -2.27
CA LEU A 142 -13.04 -12.56 -3.30
C LEU A 142 -12.41 -12.76 -4.68
N ARG A 143 -13.23 -12.77 -5.73
CA ARG A 143 -12.79 -12.85 -7.12
C ARG A 143 -13.52 -11.84 -7.99
N LEU A 144 -12.76 -11.00 -8.68
CA LEU A 144 -13.29 -10.09 -9.68
C LEU A 144 -13.52 -10.82 -11.01
N GLY A 145 -14.65 -10.56 -11.65
CA GLY A 145 -15.01 -11.11 -12.96
C GLY A 145 -15.56 -12.54 -12.93
N GLU A 146 -15.69 -13.14 -11.74
CA GLU A 146 -16.58 -14.27 -11.53
C GLU A 146 -17.95 -13.67 -11.19
N GLU A 147 -18.86 -13.63 -12.16
CA GLU A 147 -20.28 -13.47 -11.84
C GLU A 147 -20.62 -14.61 -10.87
N GLU A 148 -21.17 -14.28 -9.70
CA GLU A 148 -21.94 -15.26 -8.95
C GLU A 148 -22.87 -15.90 -9.95
N THR A 149 -22.65 -17.18 -10.23
CA THR A 149 -23.66 -18.00 -10.86
C THR A 149 -24.77 -18.08 -9.83
N ILE A 150 -25.60 -17.04 -9.74
CA ILE A 150 -26.88 -17.10 -9.07
C ILE A 150 -27.60 -18.14 -9.91
N ALA A 151 -27.56 -19.37 -9.40
CA ALA A 151 -28.29 -20.47 -9.95
C ALA A 151 -29.71 -19.94 -10.20
N GLU A 152 -30.10 -19.91 -11.47
CA GLU A 152 -31.50 -19.94 -11.82
C GLU A 152 -32.06 -21.20 -11.15
N SER A 153 -32.53 -21.06 -9.92
CA SER A 153 -33.47 -21.99 -9.32
C SER A 153 -34.77 -21.80 -10.12
N GLY A 154 -34.75 -22.37 -11.32
CA GLY A 154 -35.94 -22.74 -12.05
C GLY A 154 -36.68 -23.74 -11.18
N THR A 155 -37.67 -23.25 -10.45
CA THR A 155 -38.82 -24.08 -10.11
C THR A 155 -39.83 -23.82 -11.21
N GLN A 156 -39.70 -24.61 -12.29
CA GLN A 156 -40.82 -24.95 -13.15
C GLN A 156 -41.64 -26.05 -12.46
N GLU A 157 -42.95 -25.94 -12.67
CA GLU A 157 -44.07 -26.85 -12.32
C GLU A 157 -44.69 -26.71 -10.92
#